data_AF-X1RBU8-F1
#
_entry.id   AF-X1RBU8-F1
#
_cell.length_a   1.000
_cell.length_b   1.000
_cell.length_c   1.000
_cell.angle_alpha   90.00
_cell.angle_beta   90.00
_cell.angle_gamma   90.00
#
_symmetry.space_group_name_H-M   'P 1'
#
loop_
_entity.id
_entity.type
_entity.pdbx_description
1 polymer ?
#
loop_
_entity_poly.entity_id
_entity_poly.type
_entity_poly.pdbx_seq_one_letter_code
_entity_poly.pdbx_strand_id
1 'polypeptide(L)'
;IESIMIALVAEAMENIKIDIAAQTMGSLDINIAEAITLNIDIAAQTIDDLKINIDAQSVGIFSQADWAAKEGTGWDDSVYDTNIARGQDISGVDTVPTGKTLLITGFTFGIWAEDEADSDKNQIGEAVLQDTVTGKILVDMGGNGGGCAVVSKPMTIPSGHSFNYSICPLSPIRTNSSIFNTSYAVITFLGSAIIPPF
;
A
#
# COMPACT_ATOMS: atom_id res chain seq x y z
N ILE A 1 -86.01 1.58 32.06
CA ILE A 1 -84.60 1.21 32.34
C ILE A 1 -84.12 2.24 33.35
N GLU A 2 -84.02 1.85 34.62
CA GLU A 2 -83.47 2.70 35.67
C GLU A 2 -81.98 2.91 35.42
N SER A 3 -81.55 4.17 35.41
CA SER A 3 -80.15 4.54 35.33
C SER A 3 -79.53 4.42 36.72
N ILE A 4 -78.69 3.40 36.93
CA ILE A 4 -77.87 3.30 38.15
C ILE A 4 -76.73 4.31 38.00
N MET A 5 -76.82 5.45 38.68
CA MET A 5 -75.67 6.34 38.85
C MET A 5 -74.79 5.78 39.96
N ILE A 6 -73.63 5.23 39.59
CA ILE A 6 -72.58 4.89 40.56
C ILE A 6 -71.94 6.20 41.02
N ALA A 7 -72.25 6.63 42.24
CA ALA A 7 -71.54 7.72 42.89
C ALA A 7 -70.20 7.18 43.43
N LEU A 8 -69.08 7.54 42.79
CA LEU A 8 -67.75 7.31 43.35
C LEU A 8 -67.52 8.36 44.44
N VAL A 9 -67.62 7.95 45.71
CA VAL A 9 -67.18 8.79 46.82
C VAL A 9 -65.65 8.87 46.73
N ALA A 10 -65.11 10.08 46.66
CA ALA A 10 -63.68 10.34 46.62
C ALA A 10 -63.04 10.02 47.98
N GLU A 11 -62.89 8.74 48.28
CA GLU A 11 -61.98 8.25 49.30
C GLU A 11 -60.63 8.04 48.61
N ALA A 12 -59.54 8.57 49.19
CA ALA A 12 -58.23 8.68 48.56
C ALA A 12 -57.78 7.35 47.93
N MET A 13 -58.01 7.21 46.63
CA MET A 13 -57.61 6.04 45.86
C MET A 13 -56.14 6.20 45.49
N GLU A 14 -55.24 5.75 46.36
CA GLU A 14 -53.81 5.75 46.03
C GLU A 14 -53.50 4.88 44.81
N ASN A 15 -54.32 3.86 44.49
CA ASN A 15 -54.16 3.01 43.32
C ASN A 15 -55.49 2.44 42.80
N ILE A 16 -55.90 2.83 41.58
CA ILE A 16 -56.96 2.14 40.83
C ILE A 16 -56.28 1.04 40.01
N LYS A 17 -56.51 -0.25 40.35
CA LYS A 17 -56.14 -1.36 39.46
C LYS A 17 -57.20 -1.48 38.36
N ILE A 18 -56.85 -1.09 37.15
CA ILE A 18 -57.67 -1.28 35.96
C ILE A 18 -57.14 -2.51 35.22
N ASP A 19 -57.93 -3.57 35.15
CA ASP A 19 -57.61 -4.77 34.38
C ASP A 19 -58.30 -4.66 33.01
N ILE A 20 -57.53 -4.35 31.97
CA ILE A 20 -58.06 -4.13 30.61
C ILE A 20 -57.80 -5.40 29.78
N ALA A 21 -58.62 -6.43 29.99
CA ALA A 21 -58.56 -7.63 29.15
C ALA A 21 -59.17 -7.35 27.77
N ALA A 22 -58.32 -7.40 26.73
CA ALA A 22 -58.68 -7.43 25.30
C ALA A 22 -59.57 -6.28 24.78
N GLN A 23 -59.02 -5.06 24.70
CA GLN A 23 -59.60 -3.99 23.88
C GLN A 23 -58.56 -3.47 22.87
N THR A 24 -58.97 -3.31 21.61
CA THR A 24 -58.24 -2.47 20.65
C THR A 24 -58.43 -1.01 21.05
N MET A 25 -57.48 -0.48 21.83
CA MET A 25 -57.43 0.94 22.14
C MET A 25 -56.82 1.68 20.95
N GLY A 26 -57.61 2.51 20.27
CA GLY A 26 -57.12 3.28 19.12
C GLY A 26 -56.12 4.37 19.50
N SER A 27 -56.29 5.00 20.66
CA SER A 27 -55.32 5.96 21.24
C SER A 27 -55.49 6.00 22.75
N LEU A 28 -54.38 5.92 23.47
CA LEU A 28 -54.31 6.12 24.92
C LEU A 28 -53.44 7.35 25.19
N ASP A 29 -54.07 8.43 25.66
CA ASP A 29 -53.37 9.65 26.06
C ASP A 29 -52.94 9.51 27.53
N ILE A 30 -51.63 9.39 27.77
CA ILE A 30 -51.06 9.27 29.11
C ILE A 30 -50.30 10.57 29.40
N ASN A 31 -50.89 11.43 30.23
CA ASN A 31 -50.22 12.62 30.73
C ASN A 31 -49.39 12.26 31.98
N ILE A 32 -48.08 12.09 31.79
CA ILE A 32 -47.15 11.78 32.88
C ILE A 32 -46.57 13.10 33.40
N ALA A 33 -47.00 13.51 34.59
CA ALA A 33 -46.69 14.83 35.15
C ALA A 33 -45.24 14.98 35.68
N GLU A 34 -44.48 13.89 35.85
CA GLU A 34 -43.10 13.92 36.36
C GLU A 34 -42.18 12.93 35.63
N ALA A 35 -40.88 13.23 35.59
CA ALA A 35 -39.88 12.44 34.88
C ALA A 35 -39.69 11.05 35.52
N ILE A 36 -40.33 10.04 34.94
CA ILE A 36 -40.13 8.63 35.29
C ILE A 36 -39.63 7.86 34.07
N THR A 37 -38.86 6.80 34.30
CA THR A 37 -38.46 5.86 33.27
C THR A 37 -39.65 4.99 32.89
N LEU A 38 -40.18 5.18 31.68
CA LEU A 38 -41.22 4.33 31.11
C LEU A 38 -40.57 3.18 30.33
N ASN A 39 -40.55 1.98 30.91
CA ASN A 39 -40.12 0.77 30.22
C ASN A 39 -41.28 0.27 29.33
N ILE A 40 -41.24 0.58 28.04
CA ILE A 40 -42.20 0.08 27.05
C ILE A 40 -41.62 -1.17 26.40
N ASP A 41 -42.20 -2.33 26.66
CA ASP A 41 -41.85 -3.59 25.99
C ASP A 41 -42.74 -3.75 24.75
N ILE A 42 -42.20 -3.51 23.56
CA ILE A 42 -42.93 -3.48 22.29
C ILE A 42 -42.70 -4.83 21.58
N ALA A 43 -43.59 -5.80 21.80
CA ALA A 43 -43.39 -7.19 21.34
C ALA A 43 -43.53 -7.42 19.81
N ALA A 44 -43.98 -6.43 19.04
CA ALA A 44 -43.97 -6.49 17.57
C ALA A 44 -44.23 -5.10 16.98
N GLN A 45 -43.30 -4.58 16.18
CA GLN A 45 -43.59 -3.48 15.26
C GLN A 45 -42.99 -3.78 13.88
N THR A 46 -43.76 -3.45 12.85
CA THR A 46 -43.23 -3.03 11.57
C THR A 46 -42.77 -1.58 11.79
N ILE A 47 -41.46 -1.35 11.87
CA ILE A 47 -40.94 0.01 11.90
C ILE A 47 -41.03 0.53 10.47
N ASP A 48 -42.01 1.40 10.19
CA ASP A 48 -42.22 1.93 8.83
C ASP A 48 -41.04 2.83 8.40
N ASP A 49 -40.44 3.58 9.34
CA ASP A 49 -39.30 4.45 9.09
C ASP A 49 -38.26 4.37 10.22
N LEU A 50 -37.14 3.66 9.99
CA LEU A 50 -35.95 3.74 10.84
C LEU A 50 -35.01 4.82 10.29
N LYS A 51 -35.01 6.00 10.89
CA LYS A 51 -34.08 7.09 10.54
C LYS A 51 -32.72 6.83 11.16
N ILE A 52 -31.81 6.21 10.41
CA ILE A 52 -30.39 6.10 10.77
C ILE A 52 -29.68 7.35 10.29
N ASN A 53 -29.16 8.16 11.22
CA ASN A 53 -28.33 9.32 10.89
C ASN A 53 -26.85 8.91 11.00
N ILE A 54 -26.13 8.88 9.87
CA ILE A 54 -24.69 8.55 9.82
C ILE A 54 -23.92 9.86 9.69
N ASP A 55 -23.57 10.46 10.83
CA ASP A 55 -23.00 11.81 10.89
C ASP A 55 -21.53 11.91 10.43
N ALA A 56 -20.84 10.78 10.21
CA ALA A 56 -19.48 10.81 9.69
C ALA A 56 -19.12 9.53 8.92
N GLN A 57 -18.88 9.67 7.62
CA GLN A 57 -18.18 8.68 6.82
C GLN A 57 -16.95 9.37 6.21
N SER A 58 -15.74 9.05 6.68
CA SER A 58 -14.52 9.50 6.00
C SER A 58 -14.17 8.48 4.93
N VAL A 59 -14.64 8.70 3.71
CA VAL A 59 -14.12 7.99 2.54
C VAL A 59 -12.79 8.64 2.18
N GLY A 60 -11.69 7.92 2.36
CA GLY A 60 -10.35 8.38 1.96
C GLY A 60 -10.22 8.38 0.43
N ILE A 61 -10.75 9.40 -0.24
CA ILE A 61 -10.56 9.60 -1.69
C ILE A 61 -9.36 10.53 -1.86
N PHE A 62 -8.25 9.98 -2.36
CA PHE A 62 -7.11 10.81 -2.78
C PHE A 62 -7.46 11.55 -4.08
N SER A 63 -7.03 12.81 -4.19
CA SER A 63 -7.07 13.49 -5.49
C SER A 63 -6.11 12.80 -6.47
N GLN A 64 -6.28 13.04 -7.77
CA GLN A 64 -5.35 12.49 -8.77
C GLN A 64 -3.90 12.91 -8.52
N ALA A 65 -3.68 14.14 -8.04
CA ALA A 65 -2.35 14.63 -7.69
C ALA A 65 -1.78 13.88 -6.47
N ASP A 66 -2.62 13.62 -5.46
CA ASP A 66 -2.21 12.86 -4.27
C ASP A 66 -1.93 11.39 -4.58
N TRP A 67 -2.66 10.81 -5.54
CA TRP A 67 -2.38 9.47 -6.06
C TRP A 67 -1.08 9.42 -6.85
N ALA A 68 -0.87 10.36 -7.77
CA ALA A 68 0.36 10.45 -8.56
C ALA A 68 1.60 10.66 -7.66
N ALA A 69 1.44 11.35 -6.52
CA ALA A 69 2.47 11.53 -5.51
C ALA A 69 2.71 10.29 -4.62
N LYS A 70 2.01 9.18 -4.86
CA LYS A 70 2.18 7.90 -4.14
C LYS A 70 2.54 6.75 -5.06
N GLU A 71 2.22 6.85 -6.33
CA GLU A 71 2.61 5.85 -7.32
C GLU A 71 4.12 5.83 -7.54
N GLY A 72 4.64 4.61 -7.68
CA GLY A 72 6.03 4.43 -8.08
C GLY A 72 6.17 4.53 -9.59
N THR A 73 7.29 5.11 -10.05
CA THR A 73 7.63 5.11 -11.48
C THR A 73 8.63 3.98 -11.73
N GLY A 74 8.39 3.18 -12.77
CA GLY A 74 9.38 2.22 -13.25
C GLY A 74 10.66 2.96 -13.66
N TRP A 75 11.80 2.44 -13.23
CA TRP A 75 13.11 2.98 -13.55
C TRP A 75 13.96 1.85 -14.11
N ASP A 76 14.20 1.93 -15.42
CA ASP A 76 15.18 1.12 -16.11
C ASP A 76 16.30 2.05 -16.57
N ASP A 77 17.53 1.76 -16.18
CA ASP A 77 18.71 2.48 -16.65
C ASP A 77 19.78 1.52 -17.11
N SER A 78 20.61 1.96 -18.05
CA SER A 78 21.64 1.13 -18.66
C SER A 78 22.87 1.91 -19.07
N VAL A 79 24.04 1.34 -18.81
CA VAL A 79 25.31 1.81 -19.37
C VAL A 79 25.84 0.81 -20.37
N TYR A 80 26.45 1.33 -21.44
CA TYR A 80 26.99 0.54 -22.54
C TYR A 80 28.30 1.15 -23.03
N ASP A 81 29.28 0.30 -23.30
CA ASP A 81 30.52 0.71 -23.98
C ASP A 81 31.09 -0.45 -24.79
N THR A 82 31.97 -0.09 -25.73
CA THR A 82 32.68 -1.03 -26.60
C THR A 82 34.18 -0.91 -26.34
N ASN A 83 34.95 -1.96 -26.67
CA ASN A 83 36.41 -1.91 -26.64
C ASN A 83 37.03 -1.63 -25.25
N ILE A 84 36.39 -2.10 -24.18
CA ILE A 84 36.87 -1.87 -22.81
C ILE A 84 38.16 -2.65 -22.56
N ALA A 85 39.20 -2.00 -22.04
CA ALA A 85 40.41 -2.70 -21.66
C ALA A 85 40.19 -3.57 -20.41
N ARG A 86 40.97 -4.64 -20.29
CA ARG A 86 40.95 -5.50 -19.09
C ARG A 86 41.11 -4.68 -17.82
N GLY A 87 40.20 -4.89 -16.86
CA GLY A 87 40.23 -4.20 -15.58
C GLY A 87 39.78 -2.74 -15.62
N GLN A 88 39.26 -2.23 -16.74
CA GLN A 88 38.57 -0.95 -16.76
C GLN A 88 37.08 -1.14 -16.48
N ASP A 89 36.51 -0.23 -15.70
CA ASP A 89 35.10 -0.29 -15.36
C ASP A 89 34.26 0.57 -16.30
N ILE A 90 33.09 0.07 -16.67
CA ILE A 90 31.95 0.94 -16.98
C ILE A 90 31.09 1.07 -15.76
N SER A 91 30.60 2.27 -15.51
CA SER A 91 29.70 2.54 -14.39
C SER A 91 28.69 3.61 -14.74
N GLY A 92 27.49 3.44 -14.19
CA GLY A 92 26.50 4.51 -14.06
C GLY A 92 26.36 4.89 -12.60
N VAL A 93 26.13 6.17 -12.33
CA VAL A 93 25.91 6.68 -10.98
C VAL A 93 24.65 7.51 -10.96
N ASP A 94 23.74 7.16 -10.07
CA ASP A 94 22.47 7.85 -9.90
C ASP A 94 22.18 8.15 -8.44
N THR A 95 21.20 9.02 -8.21
CA THR A 95 20.77 9.39 -6.86
C THR A 95 19.27 9.22 -6.73
N VAL A 96 18.84 8.53 -5.66
CA VAL A 96 17.43 8.37 -5.33
C VAL A 96 16.85 9.73 -4.95
N PRO A 97 15.79 10.23 -5.62
CA PRO A 97 15.21 11.52 -5.30
C PRO A 97 14.76 11.60 -3.83
N THR A 98 14.81 12.81 -3.26
CA THR A 98 14.40 13.01 -1.86
C THR A 98 12.93 12.61 -1.64
N GLY A 99 12.65 11.93 -0.53
CA GLY A 99 11.32 11.42 -0.17
C GLY A 99 10.94 10.10 -0.86
N LYS A 100 11.86 9.52 -1.64
CA LYS A 100 11.66 8.25 -2.36
C LYS A 100 12.49 7.12 -1.79
N THR A 101 12.11 5.90 -2.11
CA THR A 101 12.93 4.70 -1.93
C THR A 101 12.99 3.98 -3.26
N LEU A 102 14.20 3.64 -3.69
CA LEU A 102 14.41 2.78 -4.83
C LEU A 102 14.26 1.32 -4.40
N LEU A 103 13.40 0.59 -5.09
CA LEU A 103 13.21 -0.85 -4.94
C LEU A 103 13.79 -1.54 -6.17
N ILE A 104 14.92 -2.22 -6.01
CA ILE A 104 15.57 -2.95 -7.10
C ILE A 104 15.08 -4.39 -7.09
N THR A 105 14.52 -4.84 -8.21
CA THR A 105 13.96 -6.18 -8.38
C THR A 105 14.86 -7.09 -9.19
N GLY A 106 15.75 -6.51 -10.00
CA GLY A 106 16.73 -7.26 -10.75
C GLY A 106 17.92 -6.43 -11.18
N PHE A 107 19.01 -7.13 -11.45
CA PHE A 107 20.25 -6.58 -11.94
C PHE A 107 20.85 -7.56 -12.97
N THR A 108 21.23 -7.06 -14.13
CA THR A 108 21.75 -7.87 -15.23
C THR A 108 22.95 -7.21 -15.85
N PHE A 109 23.94 -8.01 -16.20
CA PHE A 109 25.03 -7.58 -17.05
C PHE A 109 25.29 -8.58 -18.16
N GLY A 110 25.94 -8.13 -19.22
CA GLY A 110 26.52 -9.05 -20.17
C GLY A 110 27.66 -8.47 -20.98
N ILE A 111 28.43 -9.39 -21.55
CA ILE A 111 29.67 -9.14 -22.26
C ILE A 111 29.65 -10.01 -23.50
N TRP A 112 29.77 -9.40 -24.67
CA TRP A 112 29.75 -10.12 -25.95
C TRP A 112 30.94 -9.73 -26.80
N ALA A 113 31.53 -10.72 -27.48
CA ALA A 113 32.43 -10.44 -28.59
C ALA A 113 31.62 -9.82 -29.74
N GLU A 114 32.12 -8.74 -30.32
CA GLU A 114 31.60 -8.17 -31.57
C GLU A 114 32.22 -8.86 -32.78
N ASP A 115 33.49 -9.29 -32.66
CA ASP A 115 34.17 -10.08 -33.70
C ASP A 115 33.78 -11.56 -33.62
N GLU A 116 33.32 -12.13 -34.75
CA GLU A 116 32.92 -13.53 -34.85
C GLU A 116 34.06 -14.50 -34.47
N ALA A 117 35.30 -14.12 -34.80
CA ALA A 117 36.52 -14.87 -34.47
C ALA A 117 36.79 -14.95 -32.94
N ASP A 118 36.05 -14.21 -32.14
CA ASP A 118 36.20 -14.11 -30.69
C ASP A 118 34.96 -14.64 -29.95
N SER A 119 33.94 -15.12 -30.68
CA SER A 119 32.68 -15.64 -30.15
C SER A 119 32.83 -16.92 -29.32
N ASP A 120 33.88 -17.70 -29.55
CA ASP A 120 34.21 -18.92 -28.80
C ASP A 120 35.12 -18.66 -27.59
N LYS A 121 35.55 -17.41 -27.39
CA LYS A 121 36.46 -17.03 -26.30
C LYS A 121 35.67 -16.65 -25.04
N ASN A 122 36.30 -16.89 -23.89
CA ASN A 122 35.73 -16.51 -22.61
C ASN A 122 35.59 -14.98 -22.48
N GLN A 123 34.37 -14.54 -22.16
CA GLN A 123 33.97 -13.17 -21.90
C GLN A 123 33.70 -13.00 -20.40
N ILE A 124 34.77 -13.04 -19.59
CA ILE A 124 34.66 -13.04 -18.13
C ILE A 124 34.58 -11.62 -17.62
N GLY A 125 33.58 -11.34 -16.80
CA GLY A 125 33.52 -10.11 -16.04
C GLY A 125 32.76 -10.26 -14.73
N GLU A 126 32.81 -9.18 -13.98
CA GLU A 126 32.19 -8.98 -12.68
C GLU A 126 31.31 -7.74 -12.76
N ALA A 127 30.15 -7.78 -12.12
CA ALA A 127 29.23 -6.67 -12.04
C ALA A 127 28.81 -6.43 -10.59
N VAL A 128 28.83 -5.16 -10.19
CA VAL A 128 28.55 -4.73 -8.82
C VAL A 128 27.45 -3.68 -8.84
N LEU A 129 26.50 -3.80 -7.92
CA LEU A 129 25.53 -2.77 -7.59
C LEU A 129 25.75 -2.37 -6.12
N GLN A 130 26.00 -1.09 -5.88
CA GLN A 130 26.41 -0.58 -4.57
C GLN A 130 25.65 0.70 -4.21
N ASP A 131 25.17 0.79 -2.97
CA ASP A 131 24.83 2.07 -2.33
C ASP A 131 26.14 2.75 -1.93
N THR A 132 26.49 3.84 -2.62
CA THR A 132 27.78 4.51 -2.46
C THR A 132 27.83 5.38 -1.22
N VAL A 133 26.68 5.74 -0.62
CA VAL A 133 26.63 6.50 0.62
C VAL A 133 26.95 5.62 1.82
N THR A 134 26.40 4.40 1.85
CA THR A 134 26.68 3.45 2.93
C THR A 134 27.87 2.53 2.64
N GLY A 135 28.33 2.48 1.39
CA GLY A 135 29.32 1.52 0.90
C GLY A 135 28.77 0.10 0.78
N LYS A 136 27.47 -0.12 0.99
CA LYS A 136 26.87 -1.45 0.98
C LYS A 136 26.76 -2.00 -0.43
N ILE A 137 27.40 -3.14 -0.67
CA ILE A 137 27.21 -3.94 -1.88
C ILE A 137 25.84 -4.63 -1.79
N LEU A 138 24.98 -4.36 -2.76
CA LEU A 138 23.65 -4.95 -2.88
C LEU A 138 23.69 -6.19 -3.75
N VAL A 139 24.47 -6.12 -4.83
CA VAL A 139 24.71 -7.23 -5.73
C VAL A 139 26.19 -7.25 -6.10
N ASP A 140 26.76 -8.45 -6.09
CA ASP A 140 28.08 -8.76 -6.62
C ASP A 140 27.95 -10.10 -7.35
N MET A 141 28.28 -10.11 -8.63
CA MET A 141 28.18 -11.28 -9.48
C MET A 141 29.27 -11.31 -10.53
N GLY A 142 29.75 -12.50 -10.85
CA GLY A 142 30.63 -12.74 -11.98
C GLY A 142 29.99 -13.72 -12.96
N GLY A 143 30.52 -13.75 -14.17
CA GLY A 143 30.01 -14.63 -15.21
C GLY A 143 30.86 -14.64 -16.48
N ASN A 144 30.63 -15.65 -17.32
CA ASN A 144 31.20 -15.75 -18.66
C ASN A 144 30.08 -15.45 -19.67
N GLY A 145 30.13 -14.28 -20.30
CA GLY A 145 29.09 -13.75 -21.19
C GLY A 145 28.03 -12.91 -20.48
N GLY A 146 27.97 -12.94 -19.15
CA GLY A 146 27.04 -12.15 -18.36
C GLY A 146 26.51 -12.85 -17.12
N GLY A 147 25.53 -12.20 -16.50
CA GLY A 147 24.87 -12.68 -15.29
C GLY A 147 23.57 -11.92 -15.01
N CYS A 148 22.69 -12.55 -14.23
CA CYS A 148 21.42 -11.97 -13.82
C CYS A 148 21.15 -12.35 -12.36
N ALA A 149 20.81 -11.37 -11.54
CA ALA A 149 20.18 -11.58 -10.25
C ALA A 149 18.75 -11.06 -10.32
N VAL A 150 17.80 -11.96 -10.04
CA VAL A 150 16.42 -11.61 -9.72
C VAL A 150 16.22 -11.92 -8.24
N VAL A 151 15.73 -10.95 -7.49
CA VAL A 151 15.57 -11.09 -6.03
C VAL A 151 14.09 -11.29 -5.67
N SER A 152 13.81 -12.26 -4.79
CA SER A 152 12.44 -12.54 -4.31
C SER A 152 11.92 -11.46 -3.35
N LYS A 153 12.82 -10.65 -2.80
CA LYS A 153 12.52 -9.46 -2.01
C LYS A 153 13.32 -8.30 -2.59
N PRO A 154 12.69 -7.15 -2.91
CA PRO A 154 13.41 -6.02 -3.47
C PRO A 154 14.54 -5.55 -2.56
N MET A 155 15.69 -5.24 -3.16
CA MET A 155 16.76 -4.53 -2.46
C MET A 155 16.39 -3.05 -2.39
N THR A 156 16.74 -2.38 -1.30
CA THR A 156 16.31 -1.01 -1.06
C THR A 156 17.48 -0.04 -1.01
N ILE A 157 17.32 1.11 -1.67
CA ILE A 157 18.23 2.26 -1.55
C ILE A 157 17.42 3.45 -1.02
N PRO A 158 17.80 4.01 0.15
CA PRO A 158 17.04 5.10 0.77
C PRO A 158 17.04 6.41 -0.02
N SER A 159 16.08 7.27 0.32
CA SER A 159 15.97 8.65 -0.18
C SER A 159 17.29 9.41 -0.08
N GLY A 160 17.70 10.04 -1.17
CA GLY A 160 18.90 10.88 -1.23
C GLY A 160 20.21 10.11 -1.25
N HIS A 161 20.18 8.77 -1.22
CA HIS A 161 21.38 7.97 -1.40
C HIS A 161 21.75 7.90 -2.88
N SER A 162 23.04 8.01 -3.15
CA SER A 162 23.60 7.69 -4.46
C SER A 162 23.93 6.20 -4.56
N PHE A 163 23.85 5.67 -5.77
CA PHE A 163 24.20 4.28 -6.06
C PHE A 163 24.99 4.18 -7.35
N ASN A 164 25.89 3.20 -7.39
CA ASN A 164 26.72 2.88 -8.55
C ASN A 164 26.39 1.47 -9.01
N TYR A 165 26.24 1.30 -10.31
CA TYR A 165 26.22 0.01 -10.96
C TYR A 165 27.36 -0.07 -11.98
N SER A 166 28.25 -1.04 -11.80
CA SER A 166 29.47 -1.16 -12.60
C SER A 166 29.69 -2.57 -13.14
N ILE A 167 30.49 -2.66 -14.22
CA ILE A 167 31.02 -3.92 -14.74
C ILE A 167 32.52 -3.76 -14.95
N CYS A 168 33.28 -4.75 -14.48
CA CYS A 168 34.71 -4.89 -14.70
C CYS A 168 34.98 -6.16 -15.53
N PRO A 169 35.56 -6.05 -16.74
CA PRO A 169 35.99 -7.20 -17.50
C PRO A 169 37.31 -7.76 -16.96
N LEU A 170 37.28 -9.04 -16.55
CA LEU A 170 38.41 -9.70 -15.90
C LEU A 170 39.28 -10.48 -16.89
N SER A 171 38.71 -10.92 -18.02
CA SER A 171 39.48 -11.40 -19.16
C SER A 171 39.98 -10.22 -20.01
N PRO A 172 41.06 -10.38 -20.78
CA PRO A 172 41.37 -9.45 -21.86
C PRO A 172 40.20 -9.48 -22.82
N ILE A 173 39.26 -8.56 -22.64
CA ILE A 173 38.39 -8.14 -23.72
C ILE A 173 39.33 -7.66 -24.80
N ARG A 174 39.37 -8.42 -25.90
CA ARG A 174 40.11 -7.97 -27.07
C ARG A 174 39.28 -6.86 -27.71
N THR A 175 39.95 -6.03 -28.48
CA THR A 175 39.31 -5.07 -29.38
C THR A 175 38.04 -5.66 -29.99
N ASN A 176 36.94 -4.90 -29.94
CA ASN A 176 35.60 -5.20 -30.40
C ASN A 176 34.82 -6.17 -29.50
N SER A 177 34.61 -5.81 -28.22
CA SER A 177 33.54 -6.40 -27.41
C SER A 177 32.60 -5.31 -26.91
N SER A 178 31.32 -5.66 -26.84
CA SER A 178 30.24 -4.85 -26.30
C SER A 178 29.94 -5.27 -24.87
N ILE A 179 29.87 -4.31 -23.96
CA ILE A 179 29.44 -4.54 -22.57
C ILE A 179 28.21 -3.69 -22.30
N PHE A 180 27.21 -4.28 -21.63
CA PHE A 180 26.04 -3.57 -21.13
C PHE A 180 25.75 -3.97 -19.69
N ASN A 181 25.32 -3.00 -18.91
CA ASN A 181 24.76 -3.19 -17.58
C ASN A 181 23.35 -2.63 -17.57
N THR A 182 22.39 -3.36 -17.00
CA THR A 182 21.01 -2.89 -16.85
C THR A 182 20.51 -3.18 -15.44
N SER A 183 19.95 -2.15 -14.80
CA SER A 183 19.25 -2.29 -13.52
C SER A 183 17.75 -2.10 -13.74
N TYR A 184 16.95 -3.01 -13.19
CA TYR A 184 15.49 -2.92 -13.21
C TYR A 184 14.98 -2.57 -11.82
N ALA A 185 14.34 -1.41 -11.70
CA ALA A 185 13.90 -0.90 -10.41
C ALA A 185 12.58 -0.13 -10.48
N VAL A 186 11.99 0.10 -9.32
CA VAL A 186 10.83 0.97 -9.15
C VAL A 186 11.15 2.01 -8.08
N ILE A 187 11.00 3.29 -8.41
CA ILE A 187 11.10 4.37 -7.42
C ILE A 187 9.76 4.54 -6.75
N THR A 188 9.67 4.28 -5.44
CA THR A 188 8.44 4.43 -4.66
C THR A 188 8.52 5.62 -3.70
N PHE A 189 7.38 6.22 -3.33
CA PHE A 189 7.34 7.23 -2.27
C PHE A 189 7.25 6.54 -0.89
N LEU A 190 8.00 7.03 0.09
CA LEU A 190 7.73 6.72 1.50
C LEU A 190 6.60 7.61 2.02
N GLY A 191 5.39 7.36 1.55
CA GLY A 191 4.18 7.71 2.27
C GLY A 191 3.64 6.42 2.85
N SER A 192 3.64 6.28 4.18
CA SER A 192 2.95 5.19 4.84
C SER A 192 1.52 5.08 4.29
N ALA A 193 1.28 4.09 3.43
CA ALA A 193 -0.05 3.56 3.29
C ALA A 193 -0.33 2.86 4.61
N ILE A 194 -0.74 3.63 5.62
CA ILE A 194 -1.67 3.11 6.62
C ILE A 194 -2.90 2.78 5.79
N ILE A 195 -2.95 1.56 5.26
CA ILE A 195 -4.20 0.91 4.93
C ILE A 195 -4.78 0.63 6.31
N PRO A 196 -5.78 1.39 6.80
CA PRO A 196 -6.44 0.99 8.03
C PRO A 196 -6.95 -0.44 7.84
N PRO A 197 -6.74 -1.34 8.81
CA PRO A 197 -7.30 -2.67 8.73
C PRO A 197 -8.82 -2.52 8.60
N PHE A 198 -9.38 -3.14 7.55
CA PHE A 198 -10.81 -3.27 7.36
C PHE A 198 -11.43 -4.06 8.52
#